data_AF-A0A9E0IH74-F1
#
_entry.id   AF-A0A9E0IH74-F1
#
_cell.length_a   1.000
_cell.length_b   1.000
_cell.length_c   1.000
_cell.angle_alpha   90.00
_cell.angle_beta   90.00
_cell.angle_gamma   90.00
#
_symmetry.space_group_name_H-M   'P 1'
#
loop_
_entity.id
_entity.type
_entity.pdbx_description
1 polymer ?
#
loop_
_entity_poly.entity_id
_entity_poly.type
_entity_poly.pdbx_seq_one_letter_code
_entity_poly.pdbx_strand_id
1 'polypeptide(L)'
;APHQASFFGAPAAPGNLRNNSMFLPWGAAAAKDTLTVNHQGPGKPWLTLQSLAAVPLKAPFFAGYQIRKTITPVEQANPALPAGSYSRGDVLRVSLEVTASADMSWAVITDPVPGGATILGSGLGRDSEIATAGEKASGEGWPAFEERSFEAYRSYYQFLPKGVTRMEYTVRLNNVGEFSLPPSRVEAMYAPEMFGAAPNAQIKVLAH
;
A
#
# COMPACT_ATOMS: atom_id res chain seq x y z
N ALA A 1 -30.27 -15.12 -31.12
CA ALA A 1 -29.69 -13.78 -31.36
C ALA A 1 -28.95 -13.38 -30.09
N PRO A 2 -27.61 -13.33 -30.08
CA PRO A 2 -26.89 -13.20 -28.84
C PRO A 2 -26.90 -11.73 -28.40
N HIS A 3 -27.90 -11.39 -27.59
CA HIS A 3 -27.82 -10.28 -26.65
C HIS A 3 -26.78 -10.67 -25.60
N GLN A 4 -25.53 -10.22 -25.79
CA GLN A 4 -24.52 -10.31 -24.75
C GLN A 4 -24.74 -9.15 -23.79
N ALA A 5 -25.19 -9.49 -22.58
CA ALA A 5 -25.33 -8.57 -21.47
C ALA A 5 -23.96 -7.95 -21.16
N SER A 6 -23.77 -6.67 -21.47
CA SER A 6 -22.71 -5.89 -20.85
C SER A 6 -23.15 -5.56 -19.43
N PHE A 7 -22.31 -5.85 -18.45
CA PHE A 7 -22.54 -5.45 -17.07
C PHE A 7 -22.40 -3.92 -16.87
N PHE A 8 -21.82 -3.21 -17.86
CA PHE A 8 -21.61 -1.77 -17.86
C PHE A 8 -21.75 -1.18 -19.27
N GLY A 9 -22.67 -0.23 -19.43
CA GLY A 9 -22.80 0.63 -20.62
C GLY A 9 -23.33 -0.04 -21.89
N ALA A 10 -24.10 0.71 -22.68
CA ALA A 10 -24.64 0.22 -23.94
C ALA A 10 -23.53 -0.05 -24.98
N PRO A 11 -23.66 -1.09 -25.83
CA PRO A 11 -22.74 -1.31 -26.94
C PRO A 11 -22.73 -0.12 -27.90
N ALA A 12 -21.58 0.16 -28.49
CA ALA A 12 -21.41 1.30 -29.40
C ALA A 12 -22.33 1.16 -30.62
N ALA A 13 -23.27 2.09 -30.78
CA ALA A 13 -24.13 2.22 -31.96
C ALA A 13 -23.81 3.53 -32.72
N PRO A 14 -23.75 3.51 -34.07
CA PRO A 14 -23.55 4.72 -34.87
C PRO A 14 -24.64 5.77 -34.59
N GLY A 15 -24.23 7.00 -34.29
CA GLY A 15 -25.16 8.13 -34.09
C GLY A 15 -25.32 8.62 -32.64
N ASN A 16 -24.85 7.86 -31.64
CA ASN A 16 -25.01 8.22 -30.21
C ASN A 16 -23.73 8.76 -29.54
N LEU A 17 -22.75 9.28 -30.28
CA LEU A 17 -21.37 9.51 -29.78
C LEU A 17 -21.14 10.86 -29.05
N ARG A 18 -22.12 11.41 -28.34
CA ARG A 18 -21.87 12.53 -27.41
C ARG A 18 -21.83 12.00 -25.98
N ASN A 19 -20.68 12.14 -25.33
CA ASN A 19 -20.41 11.70 -23.95
C ASN A 19 -20.41 10.17 -23.72
N ASN A 20 -20.11 9.36 -24.74
CA ASN A 20 -19.99 7.91 -24.56
C ASN A 20 -18.67 7.55 -23.88
N SER A 21 -18.74 6.71 -22.84
CA SER A 21 -17.59 6.01 -22.27
C SER A 21 -17.46 4.62 -22.89
N MET A 22 -16.22 4.16 -23.03
CA MET A 22 -15.92 2.83 -23.54
C MET A 22 -14.80 2.22 -22.69
N PHE A 23 -15.03 1.02 -22.18
CA PHE A 23 -14.03 0.27 -21.42
C PHE A 23 -13.52 -0.89 -22.28
N LEU A 24 -12.22 -0.85 -22.58
CA LEU A 24 -11.56 -1.85 -23.42
C LEU A 24 -10.67 -2.74 -22.56
N PRO A 25 -10.77 -4.08 -22.67
CA PRO A 25 -9.82 -4.96 -21.99
C PRO A 25 -8.44 -4.85 -22.64
N TRP A 26 -7.38 -5.11 -21.87
CA TRP A 26 -6.05 -5.32 -22.43
C TRP A 26 -6.01 -6.58 -23.30
N GLY A 27 -5.32 -6.53 -24.43
CA GLY A 27 -5.08 -7.71 -25.26
C GLY A 27 -4.35 -8.80 -24.48
N ALA A 28 -4.94 -10.00 -24.41
CA ALA A 28 -4.48 -11.11 -23.56
C ALA A 28 -3.05 -11.62 -23.83
N ALA A 29 -2.47 -11.31 -25.00
CA ALA A 29 -1.19 -11.85 -25.46
C ALA A 29 -0.13 -10.78 -25.74
N ALA A 30 -0.43 -9.50 -25.55
CA ALA A 30 0.45 -8.42 -26.02
C ALA A 30 1.12 -7.69 -24.84
N ALA A 31 2.46 -7.62 -24.86
CA ALA A 31 3.22 -6.79 -23.91
C ALA A 31 2.96 -5.28 -24.08
N LYS A 32 2.37 -4.89 -25.22
CA LYS A 32 1.95 -3.53 -25.57
C LYS A 32 0.68 -3.64 -26.41
N ASP A 33 -0.31 -2.81 -26.13
CA ASP A 33 -1.55 -2.72 -26.90
C ASP A 33 -1.72 -1.32 -27.48
N THR A 34 -2.39 -1.19 -28.62
CA THR A 34 -2.51 0.07 -29.35
C THR A 34 -3.97 0.48 -29.50
N LEU A 35 -4.33 1.61 -28.90
CA LEU A 35 -5.61 2.27 -29.13
C LEU A 35 -5.49 3.26 -30.31
N THR A 36 -6.24 3.01 -31.39
CA THR A 36 -6.37 3.96 -32.52
C THR A 36 -7.72 4.66 -32.46
N VAL A 37 -7.73 5.99 -32.51
CA VAL A 37 -8.95 6.80 -32.50
C VAL A 37 -8.96 7.73 -33.71
N ASN A 38 -9.98 7.61 -34.56
CA ASN A 38 -10.15 8.43 -35.76
C ASN A 38 -11.40 9.30 -35.61
N HIS A 39 -11.23 10.63 -35.64
CA HIS A 39 -12.36 11.56 -35.71
C HIS A 39 -12.76 11.79 -37.17
N GLN A 40 -14.06 11.69 -37.45
CA GLN A 40 -14.66 12.03 -38.74
C GLN A 40 -15.67 13.16 -38.54
N GLY A 41 -15.42 14.31 -39.18
CA GLY A 41 -16.33 15.46 -39.17
C GLY A 41 -15.60 16.80 -39.00
N PRO A 42 -16.31 17.93 -39.17
CA PRO A 42 -15.74 19.28 -39.06
C PRO A 42 -15.61 19.79 -37.61
N GLY A 43 -16.00 18.99 -36.61
CA GLY A 43 -16.00 19.38 -35.20
C GLY A 43 -14.62 19.42 -34.54
N LYS A 44 -14.58 19.82 -33.27
CA LYS A 44 -13.38 19.81 -32.41
C LYS A 44 -13.61 18.93 -31.18
N PRO A 45 -13.41 17.60 -31.28
CA PRO A 45 -13.66 16.71 -30.16
C PRO A 45 -12.56 16.82 -29.11
N TRP A 46 -12.89 16.48 -27.88
CA TRP A 46 -11.93 16.18 -26.82
C TRP A 46 -12.09 14.71 -26.42
N LEU A 47 -10.98 14.08 -26.04
CA LEU A 47 -10.94 12.68 -25.59
C LEU A 47 -10.15 12.61 -24.29
N THR A 48 -10.72 11.97 -23.28
CA THR A 48 -10.00 11.59 -22.06
C THR A 48 -9.66 10.10 -22.15
N LEU A 49 -8.38 9.76 -21.98
CA LEU A 49 -7.89 8.39 -21.97
C LEU A 49 -7.38 8.01 -20.58
N GLN A 50 -7.86 6.90 -20.04
CA GLN A 50 -7.36 6.29 -18.82
C GLN A 50 -6.94 4.84 -19.11
N SER A 51 -5.75 4.45 -18.65
CA SER A 51 -5.28 3.07 -18.70
C SER A 51 -5.25 2.49 -17.28
N LEU A 52 -5.73 1.26 -17.11
CA LEU A 52 -5.92 0.61 -15.80
C LEU A 52 -5.28 -0.77 -15.83
N ALA A 53 -4.11 -0.96 -15.20
CA ALA A 53 -3.42 -2.23 -15.16
C ALA A 53 -2.94 -2.58 -13.74
N ALA A 54 -3.00 -3.87 -13.40
CA ALA A 54 -2.36 -4.39 -12.19
C ALA A 54 -0.86 -4.58 -12.45
N VAL A 55 -0.06 -3.56 -12.12
CA VAL A 55 1.39 -3.60 -12.31
C VAL A 55 2.07 -3.89 -10.97
N PRO A 56 2.86 -4.97 -10.84
CA PRO A 56 3.60 -5.22 -9.62
C PRO A 56 4.66 -4.12 -9.44
N LEU A 57 4.70 -3.52 -8.25
CA LEU A 57 5.74 -2.58 -7.87
C LEU A 57 7.04 -3.35 -7.62
N LYS A 58 8.02 -3.25 -8.52
CA LYS A 58 9.30 -3.99 -8.41
C LYS A 58 10.42 -3.22 -7.71
N ALA A 59 10.29 -1.90 -7.63
CA ALA A 59 11.24 -1.00 -7.00
C ALA A 59 10.48 0.14 -6.30
N PRO A 60 11.07 0.82 -5.31
CA PRO A 60 10.46 1.97 -4.69
C PRO A 60 10.04 3.02 -5.73
N PHE A 61 8.85 3.59 -5.53
CA PHE A 61 8.32 4.68 -6.34
C PHE A 61 8.20 5.95 -5.50
N PHE A 62 8.61 7.08 -6.06
CA PHE A 62 8.68 8.35 -5.37
C PHE A 62 7.98 9.44 -6.18
N ALA A 63 6.89 9.96 -5.65
CA ALA A 63 6.20 11.14 -6.14
C ALA A 63 5.89 12.04 -4.94
N GLY A 64 6.89 12.75 -4.43
CA GLY A 64 6.74 13.61 -3.25
C GLY A 64 6.99 12.93 -1.90
N TYR A 65 6.83 11.62 -1.81
CA TYR A 65 7.20 10.83 -0.64
C TYR A 65 8.14 9.69 -0.99
N GLN A 66 8.97 9.33 -0.01
CA GLN A 66 9.73 8.09 0.03
C GLN A 66 9.41 7.36 1.34
N ILE A 67 9.36 6.03 1.30
CA ILE A 67 9.18 5.20 2.48
C ILE A 67 10.24 4.10 2.49
N ARG A 68 10.87 3.90 3.65
CA ARG A 68 11.79 2.81 3.92
C ARG A 68 11.28 2.02 5.12
N LYS A 69 11.21 0.70 4.97
CA LYS A 69 10.83 -0.24 6.02
C LYS A 69 12.03 -1.03 6.48
N THR A 70 12.19 -1.15 7.79
CA THR A 70 13.17 -2.04 8.44
C THR A 70 12.43 -2.91 9.44
N ILE A 71 12.75 -4.20 9.48
CA ILE A 71 12.16 -5.16 10.41
C ILE A 71 13.28 -5.70 11.30
N THR A 72 13.11 -5.64 12.61
CA THR A 72 14.04 -6.19 13.59
C THR A 72 13.32 -7.11 14.57
N PRO A 73 13.86 -8.29 14.89
CA PRO A 73 13.28 -9.15 15.92
C PRO A 73 13.45 -8.50 17.30
N VAL A 74 12.36 -8.45 18.07
CA VAL A 74 12.34 -8.06 19.49
C VAL A 74 12.42 -9.30 20.36
N GLU A 75 11.65 -10.33 20.01
CA GLU A 75 11.64 -11.64 20.67
C GLU A 75 11.53 -12.71 19.60
N GLN A 76 12.42 -13.70 19.63
CA GLN A 76 12.36 -14.86 18.74
C GLN A 76 11.90 -16.06 19.54
N ALA A 77 10.82 -16.68 19.09
CA ALA A 77 10.26 -17.82 19.80
C ALA A 77 11.04 -19.11 19.52
N ASN A 78 11.72 -19.22 18.38
CA ASN A 78 12.72 -20.25 18.12
C ASN A 78 14.10 -19.60 17.80
N PRO A 79 14.95 -19.40 18.82
CA PRO A 79 16.27 -18.79 18.64
C PRO A 79 17.28 -19.72 17.93
N ALA A 80 16.94 -20.99 17.69
CA ALA A 80 17.80 -21.91 16.94
C ALA A 80 17.69 -21.73 15.42
N LEU A 81 16.71 -20.95 14.94
CA LEU A 81 16.56 -20.66 13.52
C LEU A 81 17.68 -19.74 12.99
N PRO A 82 18.07 -19.88 11.71
CA PRO A 82 19.04 -18.97 11.10
C PRO A 82 18.58 -17.51 11.16
N ALA A 83 19.53 -16.58 11.33
CA ALA A 83 19.24 -15.15 11.32
C ALA A 83 18.44 -14.73 10.07
N GLY A 84 17.40 -13.91 10.28
CA GLY A 84 16.46 -13.51 9.23
C GLY A 84 15.34 -14.51 8.94
N SER A 85 15.29 -15.63 9.65
CA SER A 85 14.14 -16.53 9.65
C SER A 85 13.13 -16.11 10.71
N TYR A 86 11.85 -16.34 10.43
CA TYR A 86 10.77 -16.06 11.37
C TYR A 86 10.00 -17.33 11.70
N SER A 87 9.66 -17.50 12.97
CA SER A 87 8.72 -18.51 13.46
C SER A 87 7.42 -17.88 13.92
N ARG A 88 6.36 -18.69 14.01
CA ARG A 88 5.19 -18.33 14.82
C ARG A 88 5.67 -17.91 16.21
N GLY A 89 4.95 -17.01 16.87
CA GLY A 89 5.31 -16.47 18.19
C GLY A 89 6.33 -15.33 18.16
N ASP A 90 7.10 -15.16 17.07
CA ASP A 90 8.07 -14.06 16.99
C ASP A 90 7.39 -12.70 17.12
N VAL A 91 8.06 -11.81 17.86
CA VAL A 91 7.68 -10.40 18.01
C VAL A 91 8.69 -9.56 17.26
N LEU A 92 8.21 -8.77 16.31
CA LEU A 92 9.02 -7.96 15.42
C LEU A 92 8.73 -6.47 15.63
N ARG A 93 9.77 -5.65 15.63
CA ARG A 93 9.68 -4.20 15.55
C ARG A 93 9.80 -3.81 14.08
N VAL A 94 8.81 -3.09 13.59
CA VAL A 94 8.83 -2.50 12.25
C VAL A 94 9.12 -1.01 12.41
N SER A 95 10.17 -0.54 11.74
CA SER A 95 10.54 0.88 11.66
C SER A 95 10.23 1.39 10.26
N LEU A 96 9.41 2.43 10.19
CA LEU A 96 9.07 3.14 8.95
C LEU A 96 9.72 4.52 8.98
N GLU A 97 10.54 4.78 7.98
CA GLU A 97 11.14 6.09 7.74
C GLU A 97 10.49 6.69 6.48
N VAL A 98 9.83 7.82 6.66
CA VAL A 98 9.18 8.57 5.59
C VAL A 98 9.95 9.85 5.33
N THR A 99 10.34 10.05 4.07
CA THR A 99 10.94 11.30 3.60
C THR A 99 9.94 12.04 2.73
N ALA A 100 9.52 13.22 3.17
CA ALA A 100 8.60 14.12 2.46
C ALA A 100 9.39 15.22 1.75
N SER A 101 9.11 15.46 0.47
CA SER A 101 9.76 16.55 -0.29
C SER A 101 9.12 17.92 -0.08
N ALA A 102 7.89 17.94 0.43
CA ALA A 102 7.08 19.13 0.69
C ALA A 102 6.13 18.89 1.86
N ASP A 103 5.63 19.97 2.45
CA ASP A 103 4.61 19.94 3.49
C ASP A 103 3.26 19.53 2.87
N MET A 104 2.54 18.64 3.54
CA MET A 104 1.18 18.27 3.13
C MET A 104 0.25 18.16 4.34
N SER A 105 -1.00 18.56 4.14
CA SER A 105 -2.06 18.23 5.08
C SER A 105 -2.67 16.86 4.75
N TRP A 106 -3.15 16.17 5.78
CA TRP A 106 -3.84 14.88 5.67
C TRP A 106 -3.05 13.85 4.87
N ALA A 107 -1.91 13.44 5.42
CA ALA A 107 -1.13 12.32 4.91
C ALA A 107 -1.46 11.03 5.67
N VAL A 108 -1.45 9.90 4.97
CA VAL A 108 -1.59 8.58 5.58
C VAL A 108 -0.41 7.71 5.22
N ILE A 109 0.10 6.98 6.20
CA ILE A 109 1.12 5.94 6.05
C ILE A 109 0.43 4.62 6.30
N THR A 110 0.47 3.71 5.33
CA THR A 110 -0.12 2.37 5.40
C THR A 110 0.97 1.32 5.23
N ASP A 111 1.08 0.41 6.17
CA ASP A 111 1.98 -0.74 6.10
C ASP A 111 1.24 -2.05 6.36
N PRO A 112 1.08 -2.91 5.34
CA PRO A 112 0.40 -4.21 5.49
C PRO A 112 1.16 -5.17 6.41
N VAL A 113 0.40 -5.99 7.15
CA VAL A 113 0.94 -7.04 8.03
C VAL A 113 0.55 -8.44 7.52
N PRO A 114 1.33 -9.50 7.85
CA PRO A 114 0.97 -10.87 7.51
C PRO A 114 -0.40 -11.28 8.04
N GLY A 115 -1.11 -12.11 7.27
CA GLY A 115 -2.44 -12.58 7.64
C GLY A 115 -2.49 -13.27 9.01
N GLY A 116 -3.29 -12.71 9.92
CA GLY A 116 -3.44 -13.19 11.30
C GLY A 116 -2.30 -12.83 12.25
N ALA A 117 -1.35 -11.99 11.82
CA ALA A 117 -0.46 -11.29 12.75
C ALA A 117 -1.25 -10.29 13.62
N THR A 118 -0.71 -9.95 14.79
CA THR A 118 -1.32 -8.98 15.70
C THR A 118 -0.39 -7.81 15.90
N ILE A 119 -0.87 -6.60 15.63
CA ILE A 119 -0.16 -5.36 15.97
C ILE A 119 -0.36 -5.11 17.47
N LEU A 120 0.75 -5.01 18.20
CA LEU A 120 0.76 -4.79 19.64
C LEU A 120 0.61 -3.30 19.97
N GLY A 121 0.31 -2.98 21.23
CA GLY A 121 0.20 -1.59 21.70
C GLY A 121 -1.20 -0.97 21.66
N SER A 122 -2.26 -1.78 21.48
CA SER A 122 -3.66 -1.34 21.56
C SER A 122 -4.21 -1.22 23.00
N GLY A 123 -3.36 -1.40 24.03
CA GLY A 123 -3.76 -1.29 25.44
C GLY A 123 -4.39 -2.55 26.05
N LEU A 124 -4.38 -3.69 25.34
CA LEU A 124 -5.03 -4.94 25.77
C LEU A 124 -4.10 -5.92 26.52
N GLY A 125 -3.29 -5.43 27.46
CA GLY A 125 -2.57 -6.27 28.42
C GLY A 125 -1.12 -5.88 28.68
N ARG A 126 -0.61 -6.29 29.85
CA ARG A 126 0.74 -5.95 30.36
C ARG A 126 1.88 -6.41 29.45
N ASP A 127 1.71 -7.54 28.77
CA ASP A 127 2.72 -8.10 27.86
C ASP A 127 2.89 -7.27 26.58
N SER A 128 1.86 -6.52 26.19
CA SER A 128 1.95 -5.59 25.08
C SER A 128 2.85 -4.40 25.44
N GLU A 129 2.74 -3.86 26.65
CA GLU A 129 3.55 -2.72 27.10
C GLU A 129 5.05 -3.03 27.13
N ILE A 130 5.43 -4.27 27.48
CA ILE A 130 6.83 -4.70 27.48
C ILE A 130 7.34 -4.88 26.04
N ALA A 131 6.55 -5.49 25.16
CA ALA A 131 6.93 -5.70 23.77
C ALA A 131 7.03 -4.37 22.97
N THR A 132 6.19 -3.40 23.33
CA THR A 132 6.23 -2.05 22.76
C THR A 132 7.19 -1.12 23.51
N ALA A 133 7.81 -1.58 24.61
CA ALA A 133 8.78 -0.79 25.33
C ALA A 133 9.93 -0.39 24.39
N GLY A 134 10.14 0.92 24.23
CA GLY A 134 11.14 1.46 23.33
C GLY A 134 10.70 1.65 21.89
N GLU A 135 9.42 1.57 21.54
CA GLU A 135 8.92 2.16 20.28
C GLU A 135 9.31 3.63 20.23
N LYS A 136 9.93 4.04 19.12
CA LYS A 136 10.38 5.42 18.92
C LYS A 136 9.58 6.06 17.79
N ALA A 137 8.98 7.20 18.10
CA ALA A 137 8.55 8.16 17.10
C ALA A 137 9.52 9.35 17.13
N SER A 138 9.95 9.83 15.96
CA SER A 138 10.81 11.00 15.87
C SER A 138 10.59 11.73 14.54
N GLY A 139 10.91 13.02 14.50
CA GLY A 139 10.59 13.91 13.38
C GLY A 139 9.57 14.95 13.80
N GLU A 140 9.21 15.83 12.87
CA GLU A 140 8.30 16.95 13.14
C GLU A 140 6.81 16.58 12.94
N GLY A 141 6.53 15.45 12.29
CA GLY A 141 5.16 14.94 12.12
C GLY A 141 4.67 14.20 13.35
N TRP A 142 3.49 14.59 13.86
CA TRP A 142 2.79 13.89 14.94
C TRP A 142 1.54 13.21 14.40
N PRO A 143 1.32 11.91 14.68
CA PRO A 143 0.13 11.22 14.21
C PRO A 143 -1.10 11.77 14.94
N ALA A 144 -2.13 12.10 14.16
CA ALA A 144 -3.45 12.44 14.67
C ALA A 144 -4.23 11.20 15.09
N PHE A 145 -4.01 10.08 14.41
CA PHE A 145 -4.64 8.80 14.72
C PHE A 145 -3.79 7.64 14.22
N GLU A 146 -3.76 6.55 14.97
CA GLU A 146 -3.13 5.29 14.55
C GLU A 146 -4.15 4.17 14.59
N GLU A 147 -4.32 3.51 13.46
CA GLU A 147 -5.19 2.35 13.29
C GLU A 147 -4.33 1.09 13.28
N ARG A 148 -4.61 0.19 14.24
CA ARG A 148 -3.96 -1.11 14.37
C ARG A 148 -4.96 -2.18 13.96
N SER A 149 -5.14 -2.37 12.65
CA SER A 149 -6.09 -3.34 12.10
C SER A 149 -5.46 -4.74 11.93
N PHE A 150 -6.27 -5.73 11.54
CA PHE A 150 -5.77 -7.08 11.22
C PHE A 150 -5.06 -7.16 9.85
N GLU A 151 -5.23 -6.16 8.98
CA GLU A 151 -4.71 -6.13 7.61
C GLU A 151 -3.48 -5.23 7.47
N ALA A 152 -3.41 -4.15 8.24
CA ALA A 152 -2.36 -3.13 8.15
C ALA A 152 -2.28 -2.26 9.41
N TYR A 153 -1.08 -1.73 9.65
CA TYR A 153 -0.88 -0.55 10.46
C TYR A 153 -1.13 0.69 9.60
N ARG A 154 -1.95 1.64 10.08
CA ARG A 154 -2.14 2.95 9.44
C ARG A 154 -1.88 4.07 10.42
N SER A 155 -1.12 5.07 10.00
CA SER A 155 -0.85 6.27 10.78
C SER A 155 -1.26 7.50 9.98
N TYR A 156 -2.16 8.29 10.56
CA TYR A 156 -2.79 9.44 9.91
C TYR A 156 -2.21 10.73 10.49
N TYR A 157 -1.83 11.65 9.62
CA TYR A 157 -1.20 12.92 9.96
C TYR A 157 -2.08 14.06 9.44
N GLN A 158 -2.61 14.90 10.33
CA GLN A 158 -3.29 16.14 9.91
C GLN A 158 -2.32 17.05 9.13
N PHE A 159 -1.05 17.03 9.50
CA PHE A 159 0.02 17.75 8.83
C PHE A 159 1.31 16.92 8.91
N LEU A 160 1.91 16.62 7.76
CA LEU A 160 3.19 15.96 7.64
C LEU A 160 4.19 16.94 7.01
N PRO A 161 5.10 17.53 7.80
CA PRO A 161 6.07 18.50 7.30
C PRO A 161 7.09 17.84 6.37
N LYS A 162 7.68 18.65 5.50
CA LYS A 162 8.86 18.31 4.71
C LYS A 162 9.98 17.81 5.62
N GLY A 163 10.69 16.79 5.16
CA GLY A 163 11.81 16.20 5.90
C GLY A 163 11.52 14.75 6.28
N VAL A 164 12.13 14.30 7.37
CA VAL A 164 12.08 12.88 7.76
C VAL A 164 11.21 12.70 8.99
N THR A 165 10.21 11.83 8.86
CA THR A 165 9.38 11.34 9.97
C THR A 165 9.62 9.85 10.14
N ARG A 166 9.88 9.41 11.37
CA ARG A 166 10.06 8.01 11.73
C ARG A 166 9.00 7.58 12.72
N MET A 167 8.46 6.39 12.51
CA MET A 167 7.61 5.71 13.48
C MET A 167 8.00 4.25 13.56
N GLU A 168 7.67 3.65 14.69
CA GLU A 168 7.81 2.23 14.88
C GLU A 168 6.52 1.63 15.42
N TYR A 169 6.25 0.40 15.04
CA TYR A 169 5.19 -0.40 15.64
C TYR A 169 5.65 -1.84 15.81
N THR A 170 5.09 -2.54 16.78
CA THR A 170 5.43 -3.93 17.09
C THR A 170 4.34 -4.87 16.59
N VAL A 171 4.74 -6.00 16.00
CA VAL A 171 3.83 -7.01 15.46
C VAL A 171 4.24 -8.40 15.94
N ARG A 172 3.27 -9.22 16.35
CA ARG A 172 3.46 -10.64 16.67
C ARG A 172 2.96 -11.52 15.53
N LEU A 173 3.76 -12.50 15.12
CA LEU A 173 3.41 -13.47 14.10
C LEU A 173 2.65 -14.65 14.72
N ASN A 174 1.41 -14.91 14.33
CA ASN A 174 0.61 -15.97 14.95
C ASN A 174 0.37 -17.20 14.05
N ASN A 175 0.60 -17.08 12.74
CA ASN A 175 0.28 -18.12 11.77
C ASN A 175 1.51 -18.53 10.95
N VAL A 176 1.65 -19.83 10.74
CA VAL A 176 2.65 -20.43 9.85
C VAL A 176 2.19 -20.28 8.41
N GLY A 177 3.09 -19.94 7.50
CA GLY A 177 2.76 -19.80 6.09
C GLY A 177 3.69 -18.86 5.34
N GLU A 178 3.37 -18.64 4.07
CA GLU A 178 4.04 -17.67 3.22
C GLU A 178 3.06 -16.55 2.85
N PHE A 179 3.45 -15.31 3.11
CA PHE A 179 2.58 -14.15 2.99
C PHE A 179 3.14 -13.16 1.98
N SER A 180 2.37 -12.89 0.92
CA SER A 180 2.61 -11.78 0.01
C SER A 180 1.96 -10.53 0.57
N LEU A 181 2.73 -9.44 0.67
CA LEU A 181 2.26 -8.18 1.21
C LEU A 181 2.17 -7.13 0.10
N PRO A 182 1.08 -6.35 0.03
CA PRO A 182 1.04 -5.16 -0.80
C PRO A 182 2.17 -4.19 -0.41
N PRO A 183 2.54 -3.23 -1.28
CA PRO A 183 3.53 -2.22 -0.95
C PRO A 183 3.15 -1.40 0.29
N SER A 184 4.15 -1.06 1.11
CA SER A 184 3.99 -0.01 2.12
C SER A 184 3.88 1.33 1.40
N ARG A 185 2.93 2.17 1.78
CA ARG A 185 2.56 3.38 1.03
C ARG A 185 2.40 4.58 1.95
N VAL A 186 2.85 5.73 1.46
CA VAL A 186 2.57 7.06 2.04
C VAL A 186 1.86 7.86 0.97
N GLU A 187 0.78 8.54 1.30
CA GLU A 187 0.09 9.42 0.36
C GLU A 187 -0.58 10.59 1.05
N ALA A 188 -0.66 11.72 0.35
CA ALA A 188 -1.52 12.83 0.74
C ALA A 188 -2.94 12.57 0.24
N MET A 189 -3.91 12.52 1.16
CA MET A 189 -5.30 12.14 0.86
C MET A 189 -5.99 13.10 -0.12
N TYR A 190 -5.59 14.38 -0.10
CA TYR A 190 -6.17 15.43 -0.96
C TYR A 190 -5.24 15.88 -2.10
N ALA A 191 -4.07 15.25 -2.23
CA ALA A 191 -3.14 15.44 -3.33
C ALA A 191 -2.61 14.06 -3.77
N PRO A 192 -3.46 13.22 -4.41
CA PRO A 192 -3.15 11.81 -4.67
C PRO A 192 -1.95 11.60 -5.61
N GLU A 193 -1.54 12.63 -6.35
CA GLU A 193 -0.28 12.66 -7.10
C GLU A 193 0.96 12.68 -6.19
N MET A 194 0.81 13.08 -4.92
CA MET A 194 1.83 13.10 -3.89
C MET A 194 1.78 11.81 -3.07
N PHE A 195 2.53 10.79 -3.50
CA PHE A 195 2.66 9.51 -2.82
C PHE A 195 4.05 8.88 -2.96
N GLY A 196 4.32 7.91 -2.11
CA GLY A 196 5.52 7.09 -2.14
C GLY A 196 5.14 5.66 -1.82
N ALA A 197 5.76 4.68 -2.48
CA ALA A 197 5.50 3.28 -2.20
C ALA A 197 6.78 2.46 -2.25
N ALA A 198 6.93 1.50 -1.33
CA ALA A 198 8.02 0.55 -1.32
C ALA A 198 7.49 -0.88 -1.37
N PRO A 199 8.03 -1.75 -2.25
CA PRO A 199 7.62 -3.14 -2.30
C PRO A 199 8.02 -3.87 -1.00
N ASN A 200 7.13 -4.74 -0.54
CA ASN A 200 7.42 -5.62 0.59
C ASN A 200 7.94 -6.98 0.09
N ALA A 201 8.97 -7.49 0.76
CA ALA A 201 9.41 -8.87 0.55
C ALA A 201 8.34 -9.84 1.05
N GLN A 202 8.29 -11.03 0.46
CA GLN A 202 7.47 -12.12 0.97
C GLN A 202 7.94 -12.50 2.38
N ILE A 203 7.00 -12.68 3.31
CA ILE A 203 7.31 -13.11 4.68
C ILE A 203 6.99 -14.60 4.81
N LYS A 204 7.99 -15.39 5.17
CA LYS A 204 7.85 -16.82 5.48
C LYS A 204 7.91 -17.02 6.99
N VAL A 205 6.86 -17.61 7.54
CA VAL A 205 6.73 -17.91 8.96
C VAL A 205 6.74 -19.42 9.13
N LEU A 206 7.74 -19.93 9.85
CA LEU A 206 7.95 -21.35 10.09
C LEU A 206 7.17 -21.82 11.33
N ALA A 207 6.92 -23.13 11.39
CA ALA A 207 6.56 -23.76 12.65
C ALA A 207 7.75 -23.67 13.63
N HIS A 208 7.44 -23.68 14.93
CA HIS A 208 8.46 -23.75 15.97
C HIS A 208 9.20 -25.09 15.92
#